data_AF-G2GZH8-F1
#
_entry.id   AF-G2GZH8-F1
#
_cell.length_a   1.000
_cell.length_b   1.000
_cell.length_c   1.000
_cell.angle_alpha   90.00
_cell.angle_beta   90.00
_cell.angle_gamma   90.00
#
_symmetry.space_group_name_H-M   'P 1'
#
loop_
_entity.id
_entity.type
_entity.pdbx_description
1 polymer ?
#
loop_
_entity_poly.entity_id
_entity_poly.type
_entity_poly.pdbx_seq_one_letter_code
_entity_poly.pdbx_strand_id
1 'polypeptide(L)'
;GAQILNQILPEVAAQLGDKVTVWHQVGQGALTDVLQIYQQLGQEHQHKITEFIDDMAAAYAWADVVVCRSGALTISEIAAVGLPAIFIPFQHKDRQQYWNAVPLEKVGAAKIIEQPRLTAQRLSNLLASWDRATLMVMADKARTMASLDATERVAAAIITAGK
;
A
#
# COMPACT_ATOMS: atom_id res chain seq x y z
N GLY A 1 -7.87 -7.10 -9.72
CA GLY A 1 -7.40 -7.07 -8.30
C GLY A 1 -7.67 -5.76 -7.58
N ALA A 2 -7.60 -4.62 -8.28
CA ALA A 2 -7.78 -3.27 -7.71
C ALA A 2 -9.24 -2.85 -7.50
N GLN A 3 -10.22 -3.55 -8.10
CA GLN A 3 -11.64 -3.15 -8.10
C GLN A 3 -12.20 -2.79 -6.71
N ILE A 4 -11.88 -3.55 -5.67
CA ILE A 4 -12.34 -3.23 -4.30
C ILE A 4 -11.72 -1.91 -3.78
N LEU A 5 -10.46 -1.63 -4.10
CA LEU A 5 -9.80 -0.37 -3.72
C LEU A 5 -10.38 0.80 -4.53
N ASN A 6 -10.69 0.56 -5.81
CA ASN A 6 -11.34 1.52 -6.69
C ASN A 6 -12.71 1.99 -6.15
N GLN A 7 -13.41 1.13 -5.41
CA GLN A 7 -14.68 1.46 -4.75
C GLN A 7 -14.48 2.11 -3.38
N ILE A 8 -13.53 1.61 -2.59
CA ILE A 8 -13.36 2.03 -1.19
C ILE A 8 -12.59 3.35 -1.04
N LEU A 9 -11.54 3.59 -1.83
CA LEU A 9 -10.70 4.79 -1.65
C LEU A 9 -11.42 6.12 -1.89
N PRO A 10 -12.32 6.27 -2.88
CA PRO A 10 -13.12 7.50 -3.01
C PRO A 10 -13.95 7.80 -1.75
N GLU A 11 -14.55 6.78 -1.13
CA GLU A 11 -15.31 6.95 0.12
C GLU A 11 -14.40 7.32 1.30
N VAL A 12 -13.20 6.73 1.38
CA VAL A 12 -12.19 7.08 2.39
C VAL A 12 -11.74 8.52 2.24
N ALA A 13 -11.46 8.95 1.01
CA ALA A 13 -11.11 10.31 0.68
C ALA A 13 -12.20 11.29 1.16
N ALA A 14 -13.47 11.01 0.83
CA ALA A 14 -14.60 11.83 1.27
C ALA A 14 -14.76 11.87 2.80
N GLN A 15 -14.51 10.77 3.50
CA GLN A 15 -14.60 10.70 4.97
C GLN A 15 -13.48 11.46 5.68
N LEU A 16 -12.29 11.51 5.09
CA LEU A 16 -11.12 12.17 5.67
C LEU A 16 -10.97 13.63 5.21
N GLY A 17 -11.51 13.98 4.05
CA GLY A 17 -11.48 15.32 3.46
C GLY A 17 -10.05 15.88 3.37
N ASP A 18 -9.89 17.12 3.82
CA ASP A 18 -8.61 17.86 3.79
C ASP A 18 -7.48 17.24 4.61
N LYS A 19 -7.75 16.20 5.41
CA LYS A 19 -6.72 15.50 6.21
C LYS A 19 -5.80 14.62 5.37
N VAL A 20 -6.19 14.26 4.15
CA VAL A 20 -5.41 13.37 3.29
C VAL A 20 -5.37 13.86 1.85
N THR A 21 -4.25 13.64 1.17
CA THR A 21 -4.18 13.73 -0.28
C THR A 21 -3.92 12.34 -0.83
N VAL A 22 -4.73 11.88 -1.78
CA VAL A 22 -4.63 10.53 -2.34
C VAL A 22 -4.03 10.59 -3.75
N TRP A 23 -3.02 9.76 -4.00
CA TRP A 23 -2.61 9.38 -5.35
C TRP A 23 -3.09 7.95 -5.62
N HIS A 24 -4.16 7.82 -6.39
CA HIS A 24 -4.84 6.55 -6.63
C HIS A 24 -4.49 6.00 -8.01
N GLN A 25 -3.76 4.88 -8.02
CA GLN A 25 -3.49 4.08 -9.23
C GLN A 25 -4.61 3.05 -9.43
N VAL A 26 -5.47 3.26 -10.42
CA VAL A 26 -6.74 2.50 -10.55
C VAL A 26 -6.65 1.26 -11.45
N GLY A 27 -5.60 1.19 -12.27
CA GLY A 27 -5.38 0.12 -13.24
C GLY A 27 -6.09 0.36 -14.56
N GLN A 28 -5.72 -0.47 -15.55
CA GLN A 28 -6.16 -0.31 -16.93
C GLN A 28 -7.69 -0.27 -17.08
N GLY A 29 -8.20 0.70 -17.81
CA GLY A 29 -9.61 0.84 -18.16
C GLY A 29 -10.52 1.35 -17.03
N ALA A 30 -9.99 1.63 -15.84
CA ALA A 30 -10.80 2.03 -14.68
C ALA A 30 -10.80 3.55 -14.41
N LEU A 31 -9.98 4.34 -15.13
CA LEU A 31 -9.76 5.76 -14.85
C LEU A 31 -11.05 6.58 -14.89
N THR A 32 -11.81 6.47 -15.99
CA THR A 32 -13.05 7.21 -16.19
C THR A 32 -14.08 6.92 -15.09
N ASP A 33 -14.32 5.64 -14.82
CA ASP A 33 -15.30 5.20 -13.82
C ASP A 33 -14.93 5.68 -12.42
N VAL A 34 -13.66 5.58 -12.04
CA VAL A 34 -13.21 6.00 -10.71
C VAL A 34 -13.24 7.51 -10.56
N LEU A 35 -12.83 8.27 -11.58
CA LEU A 35 -12.93 9.74 -11.58
C LEU A 35 -14.38 10.20 -11.37
N GLN A 36 -15.35 9.52 -12.01
CA GLN A 36 -16.76 9.83 -11.81
C GLN A 36 -17.21 9.60 -10.37
N ILE A 37 -16.71 8.56 -9.69
CA ILE A 37 -17.02 8.32 -8.26
C ILE A 37 -16.43 9.45 -7.40
N TYR A 38 -15.17 9.85 -7.65
CA TYR A 38 -14.56 10.99 -6.93
C TYR A 38 -15.35 12.29 -7.13
N GLN A 39 -15.83 12.56 -8.35
CA GLN A 39 -16.68 13.73 -8.65
C GLN A 39 -18.03 13.68 -7.94
N GLN A 40 -18.69 12.52 -7.92
CA GLN A 40 -19.96 12.36 -7.21
C GLN A 40 -19.84 12.60 -5.70
N LEU A 41 -18.65 12.38 -5.14
CA LEU A 41 -18.33 12.62 -3.73
C LEU A 41 -17.72 14.01 -3.48
N GLY A 42 -17.55 14.84 -4.50
CA GLY A 42 -16.95 16.18 -4.39
C GLY A 42 -15.46 16.16 -4.02
N GLN A 43 -14.72 15.17 -4.49
CA GLN A 43 -13.31 14.90 -4.16
C GLN A 43 -12.39 14.95 -5.40
N GLU A 44 -12.83 15.57 -6.50
CA GLU A 44 -12.15 15.56 -7.80
C GLU A 44 -10.93 16.47 -7.91
N HIS A 45 -10.81 17.50 -7.05
CA HIS A 45 -9.76 18.51 -7.16
C HIS A 45 -8.55 18.27 -6.26
N GLN A 46 -8.75 17.57 -5.14
CA GLN A 46 -7.71 17.37 -4.14
C GLN A 46 -6.83 16.16 -4.44
N HIS A 47 -7.30 15.20 -5.25
CA HIS A 47 -6.64 13.90 -5.42
C HIS A 47 -6.11 13.69 -6.83
N LYS A 48 -5.06 12.90 -6.94
CA LYS A 48 -4.46 12.49 -8.21
C LYS A 48 -4.90 11.08 -8.54
N ILE A 49 -5.71 10.91 -9.58
CA ILE A 49 -6.19 9.61 -10.04
C ILE A 49 -5.50 9.31 -11.37
N THR A 50 -4.76 8.20 -11.43
CA THR A 50 -4.05 7.78 -12.65
C THR A 50 -4.30 6.30 -12.95
N GLU A 51 -4.27 5.94 -14.22
CA GLU A 51 -4.43 4.55 -14.65
C GLU A 51 -3.23 3.70 -14.18
N PHE A 52 -2.03 4.24 -14.38
CA PHE A 52 -0.76 3.68 -13.96
C PHE A 52 0.12 4.75 -13.29
N ILE A 53 1.15 4.29 -12.59
CA ILE A 53 2.23 5.12 -12.05
C ILE A 53 3.52 4.61 -12.68
N ASP A 54 4.07 5.36 -13.63
CA ASP A 54 5.31 4.98 -14.32
C ASP A 54 6.53 5.17 -13.40
N ASP A 55 6.56 6.30 -12.68
CA ASP A 55 7.60 6.60 -11.70
C ASP A 55 7.14 6.25 -10.29
N MET A 56 7.27 4.96 -9.95
CA MET A 56 6.98 4.45 -8.61
C MET A 56 7.89 5.05 -7.55
N ALA A 57 9.14 5.42 -7.89
CA ALA A 57 10.05 6.05 -6.94
C ALA A 57 9.55 7.44 -6.53
N ALA A 58 9.07 8.25 -7.47
CA ALA A 58 8.43 9.53 -7.18
C ALA A 58 7.14 9.37 -6.35
N ALA A 59 6.31 8.36 -6.66
CA ALA A 59 5.11 8.10 -5.88
C ALA A 59 5.43 7.68 -4.43
N TYR A 60 6.45 6.85 -4.24
CA TYR A 60 6.93 6.47 -2.92
C TYR A 60 7.57 7.64 -2.15
N ALA A 61 8.36 8.47 -2.82
CA ALA A 61 8.95 9.66 -2.18
C ALA A 61 7.89 10.70 -1.77
N TRP A 62 6.76 10.74 -2.49
CA TRP A 62 5.63 11.62 -2.19
C TRP A 62 4.74 11.10 -1.06
N ALA A 63 4.61 9.79 -0.90
CA ALA A 63 3.64 9.18 0.01
C ALA A 63 4.13 9.15 1.48
N ASP A 64 3.25 9.49 2.41
CA ASP A 64 3.47 9.24 3.85
C ASP A 64 3.07 7.81 4.27
N VAL A 65 2.16 7.18 3.51
CA VAL A 65 1.62 5.82 3.76
C VAL A 65 1.14 5.20 2.47
N VAL A 66 1.29 3.88 2.31
CA VAL A 66 0.81 3.14 1.14
C VAL A 66 -0.34 2.19 1.49
N VAL A 67 -1.43 2.22 0.73
CA VAL A 67 -2.51 1.23 0.80
C VAL A 67 -2.46 0.35 -0.44
N CYS A 68 -2.10 -0.92 -0.29
CA CYS A 68 -1.87 -1.80 -1.43
C CYS A 68 -2.14 -3.28 -1.14
N ARG A 69 -2.07 -4.11 -2.18
CA ARG A 69 -2.03 -5.57 -2.04
C ARG A 69 -0.66 -6.00 -1.49
N SER A 70 -0.61 -7.15 -0.83
CA SER A 70 0.62 -7.68 -0.22
C SER A 70 1.26 -8.79 -1.05
N GLY A 71 1.54 -8.49 -2.32
CA GLY A 71 2.41 -9.33 -3.14
C GLY A 71 3.84 -9.36 -2.59
N ALA A 72 4.57 -10.46 -2.81
CA ALA A 72 5.91 -10.63 -2.23
C ALA A 72 6.88 -9.50 -2.62
N LEU A 73 6.88 -9.10 -3.90
CA LEU A 73 7.71 -7.98 -4.38
C LEU A 73 7.29 -6.66 -3.76
N THR A 74 5.99 -6.38 -3.69
CA THR A 74 5.45 -5.16 -3.08
C THR A 74 5.86 -5.03 -1.61
N ILE A 75 5.84 -6.13 -0.84
CA ILE A 75 6.32 -6.12 0.54
C ILE A 75 7.80 -5.73 0.61
N SER A 76 8.63 -6.33 -0.23
CA SER A 76 10.06 -6.03 -0.29
C SER A 76 10.34 -4.58 -0.69
N GLU A 77 9.60 -4.05 -1.67
CA GLU A 77 9.70 -2.66 -2.10
C GLU A 77 9.33 -1.69 -0.98
N ILE A 78 8.20 -1.92 -0.30
CA ILE A 78 7.76 -1.08 0.83
C ILE A 78 8.78 -1.09 1.96
N ALA A 79 9.34 -2.27 2.29
CA ALA A 79 10.40 -2.38 3.29
C ALA A 79 11.66 -1.61 2.85
N ALA A 80 12.08 -1.77 1.59
CA ALA A 80 13.27 -1.12 1.03
C ALA A 80 13.14 0.41 1.00
N VAL A 81 11.98 0.94 0.62
CA VAL A 81 11.70 2.38 0.67
C VAL A 81 11.62 2.85 2.12
N GLY A 82 11.05 2.04 3.02
CA GLY A 82 10.83 2.40 4.41
C GLY A 82 9.53 3.18 4.58
N LEU A 83 8.44 2.74 3.98
CA LEU A 83 7.13 3.37 4.13
C LEU A 83 6.20 2.59 5.05
N PRO A 84 5.38 3.28 5.87
CA PRO A 84 4.23 2.68 6.52
C PRO A 84 3.26 2.13 5.47
N ALA A 85 2.62 1.00 5.77
CA ALA A 85 1.64 0.41 4.84
C ALA A 85 0.39 -0.14 5.52
N ILE A 86 -0.73 -0.07 4.79
CA ILE A 86 -1.93 -0.86 5.05
C ILE A 86 -2.07 -1.89 3.94
N PHE A 87 -1.81 -3.14 4.27
CA PHE A 87 -1.95 -4.25 3.35
C PHE A 87 -3.38 -4.75 3.30
N ILE A 88 -3.91 -4.89 2.09
CA ILE A 88 -5.19 -5.52 1.79
C ILE A 88 -4.93 -6.84 1.05
N PRO A 89 -4.62 -7.95 1.73
CA PRO A 89 -4.32 -9.22 1.07
C PRO A 89 -5.41 -9.64 0.10
N PHE A 90 -5.03 -10.11 -1.08
CA PHE A 90 -5.95 -10.76 -1.99
C PHE A 90 -6.49 -12.05 -1.36
N GLN A 91 -7.80 -12.24 -1.42
CA GLN A 91 -8.46 -13.40 -0.83
C GLN A 91 -8.26 -14.62 -1.73
N HIS A 92 -7.35 -15.51 -1.31
CA HIS A 92 -7.10 -16.79 -1.95
C HIS A 92 -7.05 -17.90 -0.88
N LYS A 93 -7.27 -19.15 -1.30
CA LYS A 93 -7.33 -20.32 -0.39
C LYS A 93 -6.10 -20.41 0.52
N ASP A 94 -4.92 -20.19 -0.05
CA ASP A 94 -3.64 -20.38 0.65
C ASP A 94 -3.20 -19.15 1.48
N ARG A 95 -3.96 -18.04 1.40
CA ARG A 95 -3.69 -16.78 2.12
C ARG A 95 -2.24 -16.29 1.99
N GLN A 96 -1.56 -16.58 0.88
CA GLN A 96 -0.15 -16.24 0.66
C GLN A 96 0.13 -14.75 0.89
N GLN A 97 -0.72 -13.86 0.35
CA GLN A 97 -0.55 -12.43 0.55
C GLN A 97 -0.72 -11.99 2.01
N TYR A 98 -1.55 -12.67 2.80
CA TYR A 98 -1.63 -12.41 4.24
C TYR A 98 -0.30 -12.75 4.90
N TRP A 99 0.24 -13.95 4.62
CA TRP A 99 1.51 -14.39 5.19
C TRP A 99 2.70 -13.53 4.78
N ASN A 100 2.70 -12.97 3.56
CA ASN A 100 3.73 -12.02 3.13
C ASN A 100 3.70 -10.72 3.95
N ALA A 101 2.53 -10.25 4.37
CA ALA A 101 2.37 -9.00 5.11
C ALA A 101 2.65 -9.14 6.62
N VAL A 102 2.44 -10.33 7.19
CA VAL A 102 2.58 -10.60 8.63
C VAL A 102 3.94 -10.15 9.20
N PRO A 103 5.09 -10.37 8.55
CA PRO A 103 6.38 -9.89 9.07
C PRO A 103 6.42 -8.38 9.33
N LEU A 104 5.93 -7.56 8.39
CA LEU A 104 5.90 -6.10 8.54
C LEU A 104 4.88 -5.66 9.60
N GLU A 105 3.73 -6.33 9.68
CA GLU A 105 2.76 -6.06 10.74
C GLU A 105 3.32 -6.38 12.14
N LYS A 106 4.05 -7.50 12.28
CA LYS A 106 4.62 -7.94 13.57
C LYS A 106 5.64 -6.95 14.14
N VAL A 107 6.48 -6.36 13.29
CA VAL A 107 7.41 -5.31 13.76
C VAL A 107 6.72 -3.96 13.97
N GLY A 108 5.48 -3.83 13.51
CA GLY A 108 4.69 -2.61 13.61
C GLY A 108 5.00 -1.60 12.51
N ALA A 109 5.48 -2.05 11.36
CA ALA A 109 5.70 -1.23 10.16
C ALA A 109 4.44 -1.11 9.29
N ALA A 110 3.49 -2.02 9.46
CA ALA A 110 2.27 -2.07 8.66
C ALA A 110 1.06 -2.54 9.47
N LYS A 111 -0.13 -2.46 8.86
CA LYS A 111 -1.35 -3.11 9.32
C LYS A 111 -1.96 -3.95 8.20
N ILE A 112 -2.66 -5.01 8.57
CA ILE A 112 -3.37 -5.87 7.63
C ILE A 112 -4.88 -5.70 7.81
N ILE A 113 -5.58 -5.44 6.70
CA ILE A 113 -7.04 -5.49 6.64
C ILE A 113 -7.43 -6.49 5.55
N GLU A 114 -7.88 -7.68 5.95
CA GLU A 114 -8.39 -8.66 5.00
C GLU A 114 -9.66 -8.15 4.30
N GLN A 115 -9.81 -8.48 3.02
CA GLN A 115 -10.88 -7.96 2.16
C GLN A 115 -12.30 -8.08 2.74
N PRO A 116 -12.72 -9.18 3.42
CA PRO A 116 -14.05 -9.27 4.04
C PRO A 116 -14.31 -8.25 5.15
N ARG A 117 -13.25 -7.64 5.70
CA ARG A 117 -13.30 -6.64 6.77
C ARG A 117 -12.97 -5.24 6.24
N LEU A 118 -12.63 -5.10 4.97
CA LEU A 118 -12.30 -3.81 4.36
C LEU A 118 -13.60 -3.03 4.15
N THR A 119 -13.73 -1.92 4.85
CA THR A 119 -14.78 -0.93 4.66
C THR A 119 -14.13 0.45 4.65
N ALA A 120 -14.78 1.44 4.01
CA ALA A 120 -14.30 2.82 4.03
C ALA A 120 -14.13 3.31 5.47
N GLN A 121 -15.14 3.10 6.33
CA GLN A 121 -15.06 3.50 7.74
C GLN A 121 -13.86 2.91 8.47
N ARG A 122 -13.57 1.62 8.27
CA ARG A 122 -12.45 0.96 8.96
C ARG A 122 -11.11 1.51 8.49
N LEU A 123 -10.97 1.72 7.18
CA LEU A 123 -9.75 2.27 6.59
C LEU A 123 -9.54 3.73 7.01
N SER A 124 -10.59 4.55 6.96
CA SER A 124 -10.57 5.95 7.43
C SER A 124 -10.22 6.05 8.91
N ASN A 125 -10.84 5.24 9.78
CA ASN A 125 -10.54 5.24 11.21
C ASN A 125 -9.09 4.88 11.49
N LEU A 126 -8.54 3.92 10.75
CA LEU A 126 -7.14 3.53 10.92
C LEU A 126 -6.20 4.65 10.49
N LEU A 127 -6.42 5.23 9.31
CA LEU A 127 -5.61 6.36 8.81
C LEU A 127 -5.70 7.56 9.75
N ALA A 128 -6.89 7.90 10.23
CA ALA A 128 -7.11 9.00 11.18
C ALA A 128 -6.49 8.77 12.56
N SER A 129 -6.17 7.51 12.90
CA SER A 129 -5.51 7.17 14.17
C SER A 129 -4.00 7.39 14.16
N TRP A 130 -3.42 7.69 12.98
CA TRP A 130 -1.99 7.93 12.83
C TRP A 130 -1.70 9.41 12.67
N ASP A 131 -0.73 9.87 13.44
CA ASP A 131 -0.08 11.15 13.25
C ASP A 131 1.28 10.98 12.55
N ARG A 132 1.92 12.09 12.19
CA ARG A 132 3.23 12.08 11.53
C ARG A 132 4.30 11.36 12.35
N ALA A 133 4.27 11.48 13.68
CA ALA A 133 5.23 10.81 14.56
C ALA A 133 5.07 9.29 14.50
N THR A 134 3.84 8.79 14.54
CA THR A 134 3.53 7.37 14.40
C THR A 134 3.98 6.85 13.04
N LEU A 135 3.69 7.57 11.96
CA LEU A 135 4.12 7.20 10.61
C LEU A 135 5.65 7.14 10.49
N MET A 136 6.38 8.08 11.09
CA MET A 136 7.84 8.07 11.11
C MET A 136 8.40 6.83 11.83
N VAL A 137 7.84 6.47 13.00
CA VAL A 137 8.24 5.25 13.72
C VAL A 137 7.94 3.99 12.89
N MET A 138 6.81 3.95 12.18
CA MET A 138 6.47 2.83 11.30
C MET A 138 7.43 2.75 10.11
N ALA A 139 7.83 3.88 9.53
CA ALA A 139 8.79 3.99 8.44
C ALA A 139 10.16 3.42 8.83
N ASP A 140 10.70 3.83 9.99
CA ASP A 140 11.97 3.32 10.51
C ASP A 140 11.92 1.79 10.67
N LYS A 141 10.81 1.26 11.20
CA LYS A 141 10.61 -0.17 11.36
C LYS A 141 10.51 -0.89 10.01
N ALA A 142 9.83 -0.30 9.02
CA ALA A 142 9.77 -0.85 7.67
C ALA A 142 11.17 -1.01 7.08
N ARG A 143 12.02 0.02 7.23
CA ARG A 143 13.40 0.03 6.74
C ARG A 143 14.25 -1.07 7.36
N THR A 144 14.04 -1.38 8.64
CA THR A 144 14.78 -2.47 9.32
C THR A 144 14.49 -3.85 8.75
N MET A 145 13.38 -4.02 8.02
CA MET A 145 12.99 -5.27 7.37
C MET A 145 13.49 -5.40 5.93
N ALA A 146 14.15 -4.36 5.39
CA ALA A 146 14.68 -4.39 4.03
C ALA A 146 15.86 -5.37 3.92
N SER A 147 15.75 -6.38 3.05
CA SER A 147 16.91 -7.16 2.62
C SER A 147 17.49 -6.50 1.37
N LEU A 148 18.31 -5.47 1.58
CA LEU A 148 18.94 -4.72 0.48
C LEU A 148 20.00 -5.55 -0.29
N ASP A 149 20.45 -6.67 0.30
CA ASP A 149 21.45 -7.60 -0.22
C ASP A 149 20.85 -8.90 -0.81
N ALA A 150 19.52 -9.00 -0.92
CA ALA A 150 18.84 -10.25 -1.29
C ALA A 150 19.33 -10.80 -2.64
N THR A 151 19.50 -9.93 -3.64
CA THR A 151 20.01 -10.29 -4.97
C THR A 151 21.42 -10.87 -4.90
N GLU A 152 22.30 -10.24 -4.11
CA GLU A 152 23.70 -10.63 -3.94
C GLU A 152 23.81 -11.98 -3.21
N ARG A 153 22.98 -12.20 -2.19
CA ARG A 153 22.91 -13.46 -1.44
C ARG A 153 22.45 -14.63 -2.31
N VAL A 154 21.45 -14.42 -3.16
CA VAL A 154 20.98 -15.45 -4.10
C VAL A 154 22.06 -15.77 -5.13
N ALA A 155 22.71 -14.75 -5.69
CA ALA A 155 23.81 -14.95 -6.64
C ALA A 155 24.96 -15.75 -5.99
N ALA A 156 25.37 -15.42 -4.77
CA ALA A 156 26.39 -16.14 -4.02
C ALA A 156 26.01 -17.60 -3.74
N ALA A 157 24.74 -17.86 -3.40
CA ALA A 157 24.24 -19.21 -3.17
C ALA A 157 24.27 -20.07 -4.45
N ILE A 158 23.87 -19.51 -5.60
CA ILE A 158 23.94 -20.20 -6.90
C ILE A 158 25.39 -20.52 -7.28
N ILE A 159 26.31 -19.56 -7.10
CA ILE A 159 27.74 -19.77 -7.35
C ILE A 159 28.31 -20.88 -6.44
N THR A 160 27.85 -20.95 -5.19
CA THR A 160 28.29 -21.96 -4.23
C THR A 160 27.73 -23.35 -4.53
N ALA A 161 26.46 -23.45 -4.93
CA ALA A 161 25.80 -24.71 -5.28
C ALA A 161 26.25 -25.28 -6.64
N GLY A 162 26.84 -24.45 -7.50
CA GLY A 162 27.43 -24.86 -8.77
C GLY A 162 28.88 -25.35 -8.69
N LYS A 163 29.48 -25.36 -7.49
CA LYS A 163 30.78 -25.99 -7.21
C LYS A 163 30.58 -27.38 -6.62
#